data_AF-A0A8B9QKR9-F1
#
_entry.id   AF-A0A8B9QKR9-F1
#
_cell.length_a   1.000
_cell.length_b   1.000
_cell.length_c   1.000
_cell.angle_alpha   90.00
_cell.angle_beta   90.00
_cell.angle_gamma   90.00
#
_symmetry.space_group_name_H-M   'P 1'
#
loop_
_entity.id
_entity.type
_entity.pdbx_description
1 polymer ?
#
loop_
_entity_poly.entity_id
_entity_poly.type
_entity_poly.pdbx_seq_one_letter_code
_entity_poly.pdbx_strand_id
1 'polypeptide(L)'
;MVVFNGLLKIKICEAVNLKPTAWSLRHAVGPRPQTFLLDPYIALNVDDSRIGQTSTKQKTNSPAWNDEFVTDVCNGRKIEMAVFHDAPIGYDDFVANCTIQFEDLLQNGSRHFEDWHPKTMKNVYSENVCAPESARALCDAEYTRSMDTSLWPPILDNQHIVHIAEILYGMKQL
;
A
#
# COMPACT_ATOMS: atom_id res chain seq x y z
N MET A 1 20.45 -8.94 -13.95
CA MET A 1 19.39 -8.29 -13.14
C MET A 1 19.06 -6.98 -13.85
N VAL A 2 17.79 -6.78 -14.22
CA VAL A 2 17.36 -5.56 -14.91
C VAL A 2 17.22 -4.45 -13.87
N VAL A 3 17.76 -3.26 -14.17
CA VAL A 3 17.67 -2.08 -13.31
C VAL A 3 17.31 -0.85 -14.14
N PHE A 4 16.61 0.09 -13.54
CA PHE A 4 16.26 1.36 -14.16
C PHE A 4 17.23 2.48 -13.74
N ASN A 5 17.72 3.22 -14.74
CA ASN A 5 18.49 4.44 -14.56
C ASN A 5 17.86 5.53 -15.42
N GLY A 6 17.31 6.56 -14.80
CA GLY A 6 16.57 7.57 -15.53
C GLY A 6 15.70 8.46 -14.68
N LEU A 7 14.85 9.23 -15.35
CA LEU A 7 13.83 10.05 -14.71
C LEU A 7 12.53 9.25 -14.66
N LEU A 8 12.00 9.06 -13.45
CA LEU A 8 10.67 8.52 -13.19
C LEU A 8 9.70 9.67 -12.95
N LYS A 9 8.64 9.75 -13.75
CA LYS A 9 7.47 10.58 -13.50
C LYS A 9 6.27 9.66 -13.26
N ILE A 10 5.59 9.84 -12.14
CA ILE A 10 4.46 9.01 -11.73
C ILE A 10 3.32 9.89 -11.23
N LYS A 11 2.12 9.72 -11.80
CA LYS A 11 0.92 10.40 -11.35
C LYS A 11 -0.01 9.40 -10.67
N ILE A 12 -0.27 9.57 -9.38
CA ILE A 12 -1.16 8.70 -8.61
C ILE A 12 -2.59 9.25 -8.70
N CYS A 13 -3.43 8.59 -9.50
CA CYS A 13 -4.79 9.06 -9.80
C CYS A 13 -5.77 8.79 -8.65
N GLU A 14 -6.14 7.53 -8.44
CA GLU A 14 -7.18 7.16 -7.47
C GLU A 14 -7.03 5.71 -6.97
N ALA A 15 -7.67 5.41 -5.84
CA ALA A 15 -7.94 4.06 -5.38
C ALA A 15 -9.45 3.84 -5.27
N VAL A 16 -9.89 2.61 -5.42
CA VAL A 16 -11.30 2.25 -5.21
C VAL A 16 -11.41 1.06 -4.26
N ASN A 17 -12.47 1.07 -3.45
CA ASN A 17 -12.82 -0.06 -2.57
C ASN A 17 -11.71 -0.48 -1.59
N LEU A 18 -10.99 0.50 -1.03
CA LEU A 18 -10.06 0.26 0.09
C LEU A 18 -10.84 -0.36 1.26
N LYS A 19 -10.29 -1.42 1.85
CA LYS A 19 -10.88 -2.06 3.03
C LYS A 19 -10.08 -1.65 4.27
N PRO A 20 -10.72 -1.05 5.29
CA PRO A 20 -10.08 -0.82 6.58
C PRO A 20 -9.54 -2.13 7.16
N THR A 21 -8.34 -2.08 7.76
CA THR A 21 -7.79 -3.24 8.46
C THR A 21 -8.49 -3.41 9.82
N ALA A 22 -8.39 -4.61 10.40
CA ALA A 22 -8.86 -4.85 11.77
C ALA A 22 -8.22 -3.87 12.77
N TRP A 23 -6.96 -3.49 12.53
CA TRP A 23 -6.26 -2.53 13.36
C TRP A 23 -6.88 -1.13 13.24
N SER A 24 -7.15 -0.63 12.03
CA SER A 24 -7.82 0.68 11.84
C SER A 24 -9.23 0.72 12.45
N LEU A 25 -9.91 -0.42 12.51
CA LEU A 25 -11.23 -0.54 13.11
C LEU A 25 -11.24 -0.56 14.64
N ARG A 26 -10.09 -0.69 15.32
CA ARG A 26 -10.02 -0.87 16.79
C ARG A 26 -10.70 0.26 17.58
N HIS A 27 -10.73 1.47 17.01
CA HIS A 27 -11.36 2.65 17.63
C HIS A 27 -12.79 2.92 17.13
N ALA A 28 -13.25 2.17 16.12
CA ALA A 28 -14.59 2.27 15.57
C ALA A 28 -15.61 1.55 16.49
N VAL A 29 -15.81 2.08 17.70
CA VAL A 29 -16.74 1.53 18.68
C VAL A 29 -18.13 2.13 18.49
N GLY A 30 -19.12 1.31 18.16
CA GLY A 30 -20.48 1.76 17.97
C GLY A 30 -21.49 0.60 18.01
N PRO A 31 -22.72 0.84 18.48
CA PRO A 31 -23.75 -0.19 18.58
C PRO A 31 -24.38 -0.57 17.22
N ARG A 32 -23.96 0.08 16.12
CA ARG A 32 -24.46 -0.18 14.76
C ARG A 32 -23.30 -0.53 13.84
N PRO A 33 -23.48 -1.45 12.89
CA PRO A 33 -22.53 -1.64 11.80
C PRO A 33 -22.47 -0.33 11.01
N GLN A 34 -21.42 0.45 11.23
CA GLN A 34 -21.17 1.67 10.49
C GLN A 34 -19.99 1.42 9.57
N THR A 35 -20.15 1.77 8.29
CA THR A 35 -19.05 1.71 7.33
C THR A 35 -17.95 2.65 7.81
N PHE A 36 -16.84 2.09 8.27
CA PHE A 36 -15.66 2.87 8.61
C PHE A 36 -15.05 3.42 7.32
N LEU A 37 -14.81 4.72 7.33
CA LEU A 37 -14.23 5.44 6.22
C LEU A 37 -12.82 5.86 6.61
N LEU A 38 -11.85 5.50 5.79
CA LEU A 38 -10.46 5.84 6.01
C LEU A 38 -10.23 7.32 5.74
N ASP A 39 -9.11 7.82 6.27
CA ASP A 39 -8.46 9.05 5.80
C ASP A 39 -7.20 8.66 5.01
N PRO A 40 -7.32 8.19 3.74
CA PRO A 40 -6.20 7.54 3.07
C PRO A 40 -5.22 8.51 2.39
N TYR A 41 -3.94 8.15 2.45
CA TYR A 41 -2.87 8.67 1.59
C TYR A 41 -1.98 7.52 1.09
N ILE A 42 -1.19 7.77 0.05
CA ILE A 42 -0.18 6.83 -0.46
C ILE A 42 1.22 7.37 -0.17
N ALA A 43 2.06 6.54 0.43
CA ALA A 43 3.51 6.69 0.45
C ALA A 43 4.11 6.05 -0.81
N LEU A 44 4.89 6.83 -1.57
CA LEU A 44 5.59 6.38 -2.76
C LEU A 44 7.07 6.13 -2.43
N ASN A 45 7.55 4.92 -2.70
CA ASN A 45 8.93 4.51 -2.54
C ASN A 45 9.50 4.00 -3.86
N VAL A 46 10.81 4.19 -4.05
CA VAL A 46 11.61 3.45 -5.03
C VAL A 46 12.62 2.62 -4.25
N ASP A 47 12.62 1.31 -4.47
CA ASP A 47 13.31 0.34 -3.63
C ASP A 47 12.98 0.54 -2.13
N ASP A 48 13.95 0.96 -1.33
CA ASP A 48 13.81 1.20 0.12
C ASP A 48 13.86 2.70 0.47
N SER A 49 13.78 3.58 -0.54
CA SER A 49 13.86 5.05 -0.38
C SER A 49 12.51 5.73 -0.61
N ARG A 50 12.10 6.57 0.34
CA ARG A 50 10.87 7.38 0.26
C ARG A 50 11.05 8.51 -0.75
N ILE A 51 10.18 8.54 -1.76
CA ILE A 51 10.13 9.60 -2.77
C ILE A 51 9.17 10.71 -2.36
N GLY A 52 8.00 10.33 -1.84
CA GLY A 52 6.99 11.30 -1.46
C GLY A 52 5.73 10.68 -0.88
N GLN A 53 4.71 11.51 -0.68
CA GLN A 53 3.37 11.05 -0.32
C GLN A 53 2.31 11.92 -0.97
N THR A 54 1.16 11.32 -1.22
CA THR A 54 -0.02 12.06 -1.69
C THR A 54 -0.61 12.91 -0.56
N SER A 55 -1.52 13.79 -0.92
CA SER A 55 -2.45 14.41 0.02
C SER A 55 -3.28 13.34 0.74
N THR A 56 -3.62 13.57 2.02
CA THR A 56 -4.63 12.77 2.72
C THR A 56 -6.01 13.16 2.22
N LYS A 57 -6.84 12.18 1.85
CA LYS A 57 -8.26 12.40 1.56
C LYS A 57 -9.07 11.99 2.77
N GLN A 58 -10.05 12.78 3.17
CA GLN A 58 -10.81 12.50 4.37
C GLN A 58 -12.02 11.61 4.09
N LYS A 59 -12.31 10.69 5.01
CA LYS A 59 -13.53 9.90 5.12
C LYS A 59 -13.94 9.27 3.78
N THR A 60 -13.04 8.51 3.17
CA THR A 60 -13.31 7.79 1.93
C THR A 60 -12.54 6.49 1.83
N ASN A 61 -13.19 5.47 1.24
CA ASN A 61 -12.55 4.22 0.84
C ASN A 61 -12.28 4.18 -0.69
N SER A 62 -12.61 5.26 -1.40
CA SER A 62 -12.33 5.44 -2.83
C SER A 62 -11.75 6.83 -3.08
N PRO A 63 -10.51 7.11 -2.63
CA PRO A 63 -9.89 8.42 -2.76
C PRO A 63 -9.43 8.71 -4.19
N ALA A 64 -9.59 9.95 -4.63
CA ALA A 64 -8.96 10.51 -5.83
C ALA A 64 -7.92 11.57 -5.43
N TRP A 65 -6.65 11.29 -5.70
CA TRP A 65 -5.51 12.16 -5.37
C TRP A 65 -5.10 13.04 -6.53
N ASN A 66 -4.82 12.44 -7.69
CA ASN A 66 -4.24 13.10 -8.86
C ASN A 66 -2.89 13.80 -8.58
N ASP A 67 -2.15 13.31 -7.58
CA ASP A 67 -0.85 13.87 -7.19
C ASP A 67 0.25 13.33 -8.12
N GLU A 68 1.21 14.17 -8.50
CA GLU A 68 2.29 13.84 -9.42
C GLU A 68 3.66 13.94 -8.72
N PHE A 69 4.52 12.96 -8.98
CA PHE A 69 5.88 12.89 -8.47
C PHE A 69 6.87 12.74 -9.61
N VAL A 70 8.00 13.42 -9.50
CA VAL A 70 9.12 13.30 -10.45
C VAL A 70 10.39 13.10 -9.64
N THR A 71 11.15 12.04 -9.96
CA THR A 71 12.41 11.73 -9.29
C THR A 71 13.42 11.13 -10.25
N ASP A 72 14.69 11.43 -10.02
CA ASP A 72 15.78 10.67 -10.60
C ASP A 72 15.89 9.31 -9.90
N VAL A 73 16.11 8.26 -10.68
CA VAL A 73 16.28 6.90 -10.20
C VAL A 73 17.62 6.37 -10.69
N CYS A 74 18.42 5.85 -9.76
CA CYS A 74 19.70 5.22 -10.00
C CYS A 74 19.64 3.76 -9.54
N ASN A 75 19.90 2.81 -10.44
CA ASN A 75 19.84 1.37 -10.20
C ASN A 75 18.54 0.87 -9.55
N GLY A 76 17.40 1.51 -9.88
CA GLY A 76 16.11 1.18 -9.28
C GLY A 76 15.61 -0.19 -9.74
N ARG A 77 15.00 -0.95 -8.82
CA ARG A 77 14.46 -2.30 -9.12
C ARG A 77 12.93 -2.35 -9.01
N LYS A 78 12.35 -1.67 -8.02
CA LYS A 78 10.90 -1.64 -7.81
C LYS A 78 10.40 -0.24 -7.44
N ILE A 79 9.13 0.00 -7.76
CA ILE A 79 8.30 1.07 -7.22
C ILE A 79 7.34 0.43 -6.22
N GLU A 80 7.22 1.01 -5.03
CA GLU A 80 6.22 0.62 -4.05
C GLU A 80 5.29 1.79 -3.73
N MET A 81 4.00 1.51 -3.73
CA MET A 81 2.96 2.43 -3.26
C MET A 81 2.23 1.78 -2.10
N ALA A 82 2.38 2.33 -0.91
CA ALA A 82 1.75 1.85 0.31
C ALA A 82 0.68 2.83 0.75
N VAL A 83 -0.56 2.34 0.90
CA VAL A 83 -1.73 3.07 1.38
C VAL A 83 -1.74 3.02 2.91
N PHE A 84 -1.93 4.17 3.52
CA PHE A 84 -2.06 4.33 4.97
C PHE A 84 -3.33 5.10 5.31
N HIS A 85 -3.88 4.85 6.50
CA HIS A 85 -4.87 5.68 7.15
C HIS A 85 -4.18 6.66 8.10
N ASP A 86 -4.37 7.96 7.84
CA ASP A 86 -3.87 9.06 8.68
C ASP A 86 -4.53 9.00 10.06
N ALA A 87 -3.75 8.58 11.07
CA ALA A 87 -4.24 8.39 12.41
C ALA A 87 -4.12 9.70 13.21
N PRO A 88 -5.16 10.15 13.94
CA PRO A 88 -5.11 11.41 14.67
C PRO A 88 -3.97 11.50 15.71
N ILE A 89 -3.53 10.35 16.23
CA ILE A 89 -2.47 10.24 17.24
C ILE A 89 -1.66 8.98 16.96
N GLY A 90 -0.33 9.10 16.97
CA GLY A 90 0.59 7.98 16.86
C GLY A 90 1.06 7.74 15.43
N TYR A 91 1.32 6.49 15.10
CA TYR A 91 1.69 6.07 13.74
C TYR A 91 0.44 5.80 12.90
N ASP A 92 0.55 6.09 11.62
CA ASP A 92 -0.50 5.82 10.64
C ASP A 92 -0.68 4.32 10.40
N ASP A 93 -1.91 3.90 10.19
CA ASP A 93 -2.24 2.49 10.05
C ASP A 93 -2.04 2.06 8.59
N PHE A 94 -1.21 1.05 8.36
CA PHE A 94 -1.08 0.43 7.04
C PHE A 94 -2.42 -0.18 6.59
N VAL A 95 -2.76 0.02 5.32
CA VAL A 95 -4.00 -0.48 4.70
C VAL A 95 -3.71 -1.52 3.63
N ALA A 96 -2.90 -1.17 2.64
CA ALA A 96 -2.56 -2.03 1.51
C ALA A 96 -1.28 -1.52 0.83
N ASN A 97 -0.63 -2.34 0.00
CA ASN A 97 0.42 -1.86 -0.89
C ASN A 97 0.36 -2.50 -2.27
N CYS A 98 0.97 -1.84 -3.23
CA CYS A 98 1.26 -2.38 -4.55
C CYS A 98 2.76 -2.23 -4.84
N THR A 99 3.34 -3.23 -5.48
CA THR A 99 4.73 -3.18 -5.92
C THR A 99 4.81 -3.49 -7.41
N ILE A 100 5.51 -2.63 -8.15
CA ILE A 100 5.75 -2.74 -9.59
C ILE A 100 7.25 -2.92 -9.78
N GLN A 101 7.68 -3.96 -10.49
CA GLN A 101 9.09 -4.08 -10.86
C GLN A 101 9.38 -3.17 -12.05
N PHE A 102 10.51 -2.47 -12.04
CA PHE A 102 10.95 -1.72 -13.23
C PHE A 102 11.17 -2.65 -14.42
N GLU A 103 11.54 -3.90 -14.18
CA GLU A 103 11.66 -4.92 -15.22
C GLU A 103 10.34 -5.10 -16.00
N ASP A 104 9.21 -5.14 -15.30
CA ASP A 104 7.88 -5.27 -15.91
C ASP A 104 7.55 -4.04 -16.76
N LEU A 105 7.89 -2.84 -16.27
CA LEU A 105 7.70 -1.59 -17.00
C LEU A 105 8.55 -1.55 -18.27
N LEU A 106 9.83 -1.90 -18.16
CA LEU A 106 10.80 -1.83 -19.26
C LEU A 106 10.49 -2.84 -20.37
N GLN A 107 9.87 -3.97 -20.07
CA GLN A 107 9.50 -4.99 -21.06
C GLN A 107 8.35 -4.55 -21.98
N ASN A 108 7.54 -3.57 -21.58
CA ASN A 108 6.40 -3.11 -22.38
C ASN A 108 6.79 -2.26 -23.60
N GLY A 109 8.07 -1.94 -23.81
CA GLY A 109 8.59 -1.21 -24.99
C GLY A 109 8.13 0.25 -25.15
N SER A 110 7.12 0.67 -24.39
CA SER A 110 6.57 2.01 -24.31
C SER A 110 7.15 2.77 -23.12
N ARG A 111 7.51 4.06 -23.31
CA ARG A 111 7.94 4.96 -22.22
C ARG A 111 6.78 5.46 -21.34
N HIS A 112 5.57 5.03 -21.67
CA HIS A 112 4.31 5.35 -21.00
C HIS A 112 3.65 4.05 -20.59
N PHE A 113 3.33 3.96 -19.31
CA PHE A 113 2.62 2.84 -18.72
C PHE A 113 1.40 3.41 -17.99
N GLU A 114 0.23 2.92 -18.37
CA GLU A 114 -1.04 3.22 -17.73
C GLU A 114 -1.79 1.90 -17.60
N ASP A 115 -1.97 1.41 -16.38
CA ASP A 115 -2.68 0.16 -16.13
C ASP A 115 -3.30 0.13 -14.74
N TRP A 116 -4.26 -0.76 -14.55
CA TRP A 116 -4.73 -1.16 -13.23
C TRP A 116 -3.84 -2.28 -12.72
N HIS A 117 -3.32 -2.14 -11.51
CA HIS A 117 -2.51 -3.20 -10.90
C HIS A 117 -3.23 -3.89 -9.74
N PRO A 118 -3.93 -5.02 -10.03
CA PRO A 118 -4.47 -5.90 -9.00
C PRO A 118 -3.45 -6.94 -8.50
N LYS A 119 -2.34 -7.16 -9.24
CA LYS A 119 -1.55 -8.41 -9.16
C LYS A 119 -0.72 -8.61 -7.88
N THR A 120 -0.58 -7.62 -7.01
CA THR A 120 0.22 -7.74 -5.78
C THR A 120 -0.30 -6.88 -4.63
N MET A 121 -1.62 -6.69 -4.50
CA MET A 121 -2.15 -6.19 -3.23
C MET A 121 -2.14 -7.29 -2.19
N LYS A 122 -1.04 -7.35 -1.43
CA LYS A 122 -1.00 -8.14 -0.21
C LYS A 122 -1.77 -7.36 0.85
N ASN A 123 -3.02 -7.75 1.09
CA ASN A 123 -3.57 -7.58 2.42
C ASN A 123 -2.72 -8.46 3.33
N VAL A 124 -1.75 -7.86 4.02
CA VAL A 124 -1.16 -8.51 5.18
C VAL A 124 -2.25 -8.44 6.24
N TYR A 125 -3.15 -9.43 6.24
CA TYR A 125 -3.91 -9.76 7.44
C TYR A 125 -2.85 -9.95 8.52
N SER A 126 -2.97 -9.20 9.60
CA SER A 126 -2.02 -9.16 10.70
C SER A 126 -2.00 -10.49 11.45
N GLU A 127 -1.51 -11.54 10.83
CA GLU A 127 -0.93 -12.66 11.53
C GLU A 127 0.52 -12.28 11.83
N ASN A 128 0.75 -11.81 13.05
CA ASN A 128 2.07 -11.67 13.66
C ASN A 128 2.98 -10.51 13.19
N VAL A 129 2.49 -9.27 13.15
CA VAL A 129 3.41 -8.14 13.36
C VAL A 129 3.61 -7.97 14.86
N CYS A 130 4.62 -8.67 15.37
CA CYS A 130 5.24 -8.37 16.65
C CYS A 130 5.54 -6.86 16.72
N ALA A 131 5.14 -6.25 17.84
CA ALA A 131 5.64 -4.97 18.28
C ALA A 131 7.18 -4.91 18.19
N PRO A 132 7.78 -3.71 18.03
CA PRO A 132 9.23 -3.54 18.06
C PRO A 132 9.83 -4.23 19.29
N GLU A 133 11.05 -4.74 19.13
CA GLU A 133 11.78 -5.62 20.05
C GLU A 133 11.84 -5.13 21.52
N SER A 134 11.57 -3.85 21.77
CA SER A 134 11.43 -3.24 23.10
C SER A 134 10.15 -3.59 23.88
N ALA A 135 9.13 -4.19 23.26
CA ALA A 135 7.83 -4.49 23.90
C ALA A 135 7.65 -5.96 24.33
N ARG A 136 8.69 -6.79 24.20
CA ARG A 136 8.64 -8.24 24.44
C ARG A 136 8.56 -8.68 25.92
N ALA A 137 8.49 -7.76 26.86
CA ALA A 137 8.60 -8.08 28.29
C ALA A 137 7.26 -8.31 29.03
N LEU A 138 6.10 -8.27 28.37
CA LEU A 138 4.80 -8.23 29.09
C LEU A 138 3.67 -9.15 28.58
N CYS A 139 3.93 -10.15 27.73
CA CYS A 139 2.90 -11.12 27.37
C CYS A 139 3.24 -12.54 27.86
N ASP A 140 2.67 -12.89 29.02
CA ASP A 140 2.58 -14.26 29.53
C ASP A 140 1.68 -15.15 28.65
N ALA A 141 1.91 -16.46 28.77
CA ALA A 141 1.87 -17.44 27.69
C ALA A 141 0.61 -18.32 27.57
N GLU A 142 -0.60 -17.86 27.95
CA GLU A 142 -1.75 -18.78 28.08
C GLU A 142 -2.95 -18.59 27.13
N TYR A 143 -2.96 -17.57 26.25
CA TYR A 143 -4.17 -17.30 25.44
C TYR A 143 -4.20 -17.92 24.03
N THR A 144 -3.12 -18.55 23.55
CA THR A 144 -3.00 -19.00 22.14
C THR A 144 -3.40 -20.46 21.88
N ARG A 145 -4.26 -21.09 22.70
CA ARG A 145 -4.56 -22.54 22.55
C ARG A 145 -5.97 -22.94 22.08
N SER A 146 -6.85 -22.03 21.64
CA SER A 146 -8.18 -22.47 21.20
C SER A 146 -8.83 -21.65 20.08
N MET A 147 -8.18 -21.53 18.92
CA MET A 147 -8.93 -21.21 17.70
C MET A 147 -8.62 -22.22 16.61
N ASP A 148 -9.66 -22.98 16.29
CA ASP A 148 -9.76 -23.92 15.19
C ASP A 148 -9.62 -23.17 13.86
N THR A 149 -8.54 -23.43 13.14
CA THR A 149 -8.21 -22.79 11.85
C THR A 149 -9.14 -23.21 10.71
N SER A 150 -10.06 -24.16 10.94
CA SER A 150 -11.03 -24.63 9.93
C SER A 150 -12.28 -23.76 9.81
N LEU A 151 -12.49 -22.79 10.71
CA LEU A 151 -13.61 -21.84 10.69
C LEU A 151 -13.32 -20.54 9.91
N TRP A 152 -12.14 -20.43 9.29
CA TRP A 152 -11.86 -19.29 8.43
C TRP A 152 -12.54 -19.44 7.08
N PRO A 153 -13.25 -18.40 6.60
CA PRO A 153 -13.85 -18.45 5.27
C PRO A 153 -12.74 -18.66 4.23
N PRO A 154 -12.99 -19.43 3.17
CA PRO A 154 -12.04 -19.60 2.08
C PRO A 154 -11.67 -18.23 1.52
N ILE A 155 -10.38 -18.04 1.20
CA ILE A 155 -9.82 -16.81 0.62
C ILE A 155 -10.55 -16.53 -0.70
N LEU A 156 -11.65 -15.79 -0.62
CA LEU A 156 -12.36 -15.25 -1.77
C LEU A 156 -11.53 -14.10 -2.30
N ASP A 157 -10.77 -14.40 -3.35
CA ASP A 157 -10.27 -13.50 -4.40
C ASP A 157 -10.32 -12.01 -4.06
N ASN A 158 -9.35 -11.56 -3.26
CA ASN A 158 -9.22 -10.15 -2.87
C ASN A 158 -8.44 -9.40 -3.96
N GLN A 159 -9.05 -9.23 -5.13
CA GLN A 159 -8.58 -8.25 -6.11
C GLN A 159 -8.98 -6.86 -5.62
N HIS A 160 -8.08 -6.27 -4.84
CA HIS A 160 -8.15 -4.84 -4.56
C HIS A 160 -7.70 -4.09 -5.81
N ILE A 161 -8.45 -3.06 -6.16
CA ILE A 161 -8.27 -2.31 -7.39
C ILE A 161 -7.77 -0.91 -6.99
N VAL A 162 -6.50 -0.62 -7.22
CA VAL A 162 -5.98 0.75 -7.14
C VAL A 162 -5.67 1.12 -8.59
N HIS A 163 -6.15 2.29 -9.02
CA HIS A 163 -5.84 2.85 -10.33
C HIS A 163 -4.42 3.39 -10.23
N ILE A 164 -3.45 2.50 -10.42
CA ILE A 164 -2.06 2.83 -10.15
C ILE A 164 -1.41 3.33 -11.41
N ALA A 165 -1.59 4.63 -11.51
CA ALA A 165 -0.66 5.60 -12.02
C ALA A 165 -0.38 5.63 -13.51
N GLU A 166 -0.42 6.84 -14.04
CA GLU A 166 0.23 7.16 -15.29
C GLU A 166 1.73 7.29 -15.00
N ILE A 167 2.51 6.30 -15.44
CA ILE A 167 3.96 6.26 -15.28
C ILE A 167 4.58 6.65 -16.62
N LEU A 168 5.25 7.80 -16.62
CA LEU A 168 6.12 8.24 -17.71
C LEU A 168 7.57 8.07 -17.26
N TYR A 169 8.37 7.36 -18.05
CA TYR A 169 9.77 7.17 -17.72
C TYR A 169 10.69 7.49 -18.90
N GLY A 170 11.79 8.18 -18.60
CA GLY A 170 12.82 8.56 -19.56
C GLY A 170 14.17 7.97 -19.18
N MET A 171 14.79 7.20 -20.07
CA MET A 171 16.17 6.76 -19.88
C MET A 171 17.12 7.96 -20.00
N LYS A 172 18.07 8.09 -19.05
CA LYS A 172 19.20 9.02 -19.24
C LYS A 172 20.09 8.43 -20.33
N GLN A 173 20.32 9.21 -21.39
CA GLN A 173 21.39 8.90 -22.35
C GLN A 173 22.71 8.99 -21.59
N LEU A 174 23.53 7.93 -21.64
CA LEU A 174 24.91 7.95 -21.12
C LEU A 174 25.79 8.87 -21.98
#